data_AF-A0A7X8ZHV9-F1
#
_entry.id   AF-A0A7X8ZHV9-F1
#
_cell.length_a   1.000
_cell.length_b   1.000
_cell.length_c   1.000
_cell.angle_alpha   90.00
_cell.angle_beta   90.00
_cell.angle_gamma   90.00
#
_symmetry.space_group_name_H-M   'P 1'
#
loop_
_entity.id
_entity.type
_entity.pdbx_description
1 polymer ?
#
loop_
_entity_poly.entity_id
_entity_poly.type
_entity_poly.pdbx_seq_one_letter_code
_entity_poly.pdbx_strand_id
1 'polypeptide(L)' 'MVKVIGLTGGIASGKSLVADWFVEAGMPLIDADSVYKRLSAPGGSL' A
#
# COMPACT_ATOMS: atom_id res chain seq x y z
N MET A 1 -20.60 4.76 -2.04
CA MET A 1 -19.61 4.60 -0.96
C MET A 1 -18.57 3.60 -1.41
N VAL A 2 -17.28 3.86 -1.17
CA VAL A 2 -16.19 2.93 -1.52
C VAL A 2 -15.81 2.13 -0.27
N LYS A 3 -15.58 0.82 -0.42
CA LYS A 3 -15.14 -0.06 0.67
C LYS A 3 -13.62 -0.06 0.74
N VAL A 4 -13.06 0.21 1.93
CA VAL A 4 -11.62 0.17 2.18
C VAL A 4 -11.27 -1.11 2.92
N ILE A 5 -10.22 -1.81 2.48
CA ILE A 5 -9.75 -3.06 3.06
C ILE A 5 -8.27 -2.87 3.44
N GLY A 6 -7.92 -3.15 4.69
CA GLY A 6 -6.54 -3.11 5.16
C GLY A 6 -5.84 -4.45 4.90
N LEU A 7 -4.68 -4.40 4.22
CA LEU A 7 -3.80 -5.54 4.02
C LEU A 7 -2.57 -5.42 4.94
N THR A 8 -2.36 -6.39 5.83
CA THR A 8 -1.26 -6.41 6.80
C THR A 8 -0.66 -7.81 6.94
N GLY A 9 0.42 -7.95 7.72
CA GLY A 9 1.20 -9.18 7.86
C GLY A 9 2.66 -8.91 8.23
N GLY A 10 3.33 -9.91 8.81
CA GLY A 10 4.73 -9.84 9.23
C GLY A 10 5.74 -9.69 8.08
N ILE A 11 7.02 -9.56 8.41
CA ILE A 11 8.10 -9.56 7.41
C ILE A 11 8.09 -10.88 6.63
N ALA A 12 8.35 -10.82 5.32
CA ALA A 12 8.35 -11.97 4.41
C ALA A 12 7.03 -12.77 4.31
N SER A 13 5.90 -12.26 4.82
CA SER A 13 4.61 -12.95 4.77
C SER A 13 3.89 -12.90 3.42
N GLY A 14 4.51 -12.33 2.38
CA GLY A 14 3.91 -12.22 1.04
C GLY A 14 2.87 -11.10 0.87
N LYS A 15 2.85 -10.06 1.73
CA LYS A 15 1.90 -8.93 1.59
C LYS A 15 1.94 -8.29 0.20
N SER A 16 3.13 -8.01 -0.33
CA SER A 16 3.28 -7.39 -1.66
C SER A 16 2.70 -8.28 -2.75
N LEU A 17 2.93 -9.60 -2.68
CA LEU A 17 2.35 -10.55 -3.63
C LEU A 17 0.81 -10.51 -3.61
N VAL A 18 0.20 -10.47 -2.43
CA VAL A 18 -1.27 -10.36 -2.30
C VAL A 18 -1.77 -9.00 -2.77
N ALA A 19 -1.03 -7.92 -2.51
CA ALA A 19 -1.36 -6.58 -3.00
C ALA A 19 -1.37 -6.54 -4.54
N ASP A 20 -0.37 -7.16 -5.17
CA ASP A 20 -0.27 -7.25 -6.62
C ASP A 20 -1.45 -8.01 -7.23
N TRP A 21 -1.90 -9.12 -6.62
CA TRP A 21 -3.11 -9.83 -7.06
C TRP A 21 -4.37 -8.95 -7.03
N PHE A 22 -4.51 -8.09 -6.03
CA PHE A 22 -5.63 -7.15 -5.99
C PHE A 22 -5.54 -6.10 -7.11
N VAL A 23 -4.33 -5.62 -7.41
CA VAL A 23 -4.10 -4.69 -8.53
C VAL A 23 -4.41 -5.37 -9.87
N GLU A 24 -3.96 -6.61 -10.07
CA GLU A 24 -4.26 -7.42 -11.25
C GLU A 24 -5.76 -7.67 -11.42
N ALA A 25 -6.50 -7.81 -10.31
CA ALA A 25 -7.96 -7.90 -10.30
C ALA A 25 -8.66 -6.54 -10.55
N GLY A 26 -7.92 -5.46 -10.81
CA GLY A 26 -8.43 -4.13 -11.11
C GLY A 26 -8.75 -3.28 -9.87
N MET A 27 -8.31 -3.68 -8.67
CA MET A 27 -8.50 -2.88 -7.46
C MET A 27 -7.40 -1.82 -7.31
N PRO A 28 -7.76 -0.58 -6.93
CA PRO A 28 -6.76 0.43 -6.62
C PRO A 28 -6.02 0.09 -5.31
N LEU A 29 -4.70 0.26 -5.33
CA LEU A 29 -3.84 0.04 -4.16
C LEU A 29 -3.39 1.37 -3.55
N ILE A 30 -3.52 1.50 -2.23
CA ILE A 30 -2.88 2.56 -1.44
C ILE A 30 -1.74 1.92 -0.68
N ASP A 31 -0.50 2.13 -1.15
CA ASP A 31 0.70 1.63 -0.47
C ASP A 31 1.18 2.64 0.58
N ALA A 32 1.04 2.26 1.86
CA ALA A 32 1.45 3.07 3.00
C ALA A 32 2.96 3.36 3.01
N ASP A 33 3.81 2.41 2.59
CA ASP A 33 5.27 2.60 2.59
C ASP A 33 5.67 3.64 1.55
N SER A 34 5.09 3.58 0.36
CA SER A 34 5.30 4.57 -0.69
C SER A 34 4.77 5.95 -0.31
N VAL A 35 3.61 6.01 0.36
CA VAL A 35 3.05 7.26 0.90
C VAL A 35 4.00 7.87 1.93
N TYR A 36 4.47 7.08 2.90
CA TYR A 36 5.40 7.53 3.92
C TYR A 36 6.68 8.08 3.30
N LYS A 37 7.32 7.32 2.40
CA LYS A 37 8.54 7.76 1.70
C LYS A 37 8.37 9.11 0.99
N ARG A 38 7.24 9.32 0.30
CA ARG A 38 6.95 10.58 -0.38
C ARG A 38 6.80 11.73 0.62
N LEU A 39 6.08 11.50 1.71
CA LEU A 39 5.82 12.53 2.71
C LEU A 39 7.07 12.87 3.54
N SER A 40 7.97 11.91 3.76
CA SER A 40 9.25 12.11 4.46
C SER A 40 10.41 12.57 3.57
N ALA A 41 10.20 12.72 2.26
CA ALA A 41 11.22 13.24 1.35
C ALA A 41 11.47 14.75 1.61
N PRO A 42 12.61 15.31 1.18
CA PRO A 42 12.86 16.75 1.29
C PRO A 42 11.74 17.59 0.65
N GLY A 43 11.18 18.54 1.41
CA GLY A 43 10.03 19.33 1.00
C GLY A 43 8.67 18.61 1.12
N GLY A 44 8.66 17.39 1.66
CA GLY A 44 7.46 16.68 2.06
C GLY A 44 6.81 17.30 3.31
N SER A 45 5.57 16.91 3.58
CA SER A 45 4.71 17.52 4.60
C SER A 45 4.67 16.71 5.91
N LEU A 46 5.71 15.94 6.22
CA LEU A 46 5.83 15.07 7.38
C LEU A 46 7.02 15.50 8.25
#